data_AF-L0HIG8-F1
#
_entry.id   AF-L0HIG8-F1
#
_cell.length_a   1.000
_cell.length_b   1.000
_cell.length_c   1.000
_cell.angle_alpha   90.00
_cell.angle_beta   90.00
_cell.angle_gamma   90.00
#
_symmetry.space_group_name_H-M   'P 1'
#
loop_
_entity.id
_entity.type
_entity.pdbx_description
1 polymer ?
#
loop_
_entity_poly.entity_id
_entity_poly.type
_entity_poly.pdbx_seq_one_letter_code
_entity_poly.pdbx_strand_id
1 'polypeptide(L)' 'MLYCPRCKSREVFPETGGYIGSIYICKDCGYRGSFVLEVDSPEGIKDVEREERKHKKPVRSHTKEG' A
#
# COMPACT_ATOMS: atom_id res chain seq x y z
N MET A 1 0.41 8.30 -9.96
CA MET A 1 0.69 8.89 -8.63
C MET A 1 0.75 7.79 -7.59
N LEU A 2 1.69 7.85 -6.64
CA LEU A 2 1.86 6.81 -5.61
C LEU A 2 1.05 7.12 -4.35
N TYR A 3 0.40 6.09 -3.81
CA TYR A 3 -0.38 6.17 -2.58
C TYR A 3 -0.08 5.00 -1.64
N CYS A 4 -0.19 5.28 -0.34
CA CYS A 4 0.04 4.30 0.70
C CYS A 4 -1.08 3.26 0.67
N PRO A 5 -0.79 1.95 0.61
CA PRO A 5 -1.82 0.93 0.58
C PRO A 5 -2.62 0.87 1.89
N ARG A 6 -2.02 1.29 3.00
CA ARG A 6 -2.62 1.25 4.35
C ARG A 6 -3.53 2.43 4.64
N CYS A 7 -3.05 3.67 4.44
CA CYS A 7 -3.79 4.89 4.81
C CYS A 7 -4.22 5.77 3.63
N LYS A 8 -3.85 5.40 2.41
CA LYS A 8 -4.11 6.17 1.18
C LYS A 8 -3.56 7.60 1.20
N SER A 9 -2.53 7.87 2.00
CA SER A 9 -1.74 9.10 1.90
C SER A 9 -0.83 9.10 0.68
N ARG A 10 -0.50 10.29 0.18
CA ARG A 10 0.50 10.55 -0.87
C ARG A 10 1.92 10.69 -0.33
N GLU A 11 2.10 10.73 0.99
CA GLU A 11 3.39 10.88 1.66
C GLU A 11 4.19 9.57 1.64
N VAL A 12 4.37 8.98 0.45
CA VAL A 12 5.06 7.72 0.19
C VAL A 12 6.34 7.98 -0.58
N PHE A 13 7.46 7.53 -0.05
CA PHE A 13 8.80 7.80 -0.58
C PHE A 13 9.62 6.52 -0.67
N PRO A 14 10.44 6.33 -1.71
CA PRO A 14 11.40 5.24 -1.75
C PRO A 14 12.51 5.48 -0.72
N GLU A 15 12.75 4.53 0.17
CA GLU A 15 13.83 4.57 1.18
C GLU A 15 15.15 4.01 0.62
N THR A 16 15.08 2.92 -0.16
CA THR A 16 16.26 2.28 -0.76
C THR A 16 15.83 1.60 -2.05
N GLY A 17 16.64 1.78 -3.10
CA GLY A 17 16.45 1.16 -4.41
C GLY A 17 17.77 0.58 -4.93
N GLY A 18 17.69 -0.62 -5.48
CA GLY A 18 18.82 -1.38 -6.03
C GLY A 18 18.32 -2.61 -6.79
N TYR A 19 19.17 -3.60 -7.03
CA TYR A 19 18.83 -4.83 -7.78
C TYR A 19 17.61 -5.61 -7.24
N ILE A 20 17.24 -5.41 -5.98
CA ILE A 20 16.13 -6.12 -5.30
C ILE A 20 14.79 -5.35 -5.34
N GLY A 21 14.71 -4.24 -6.07
CA GLY A 21 13.52 -3.37 -6.12
C GLY A 21 13.53 -2.27 -5.05
N SER A 22 12.43 -1.51 -5.00
CA SER A 22 12.28 -0.35 -4.12
C SER A 22 11.50 -0.70 -2.86
N ILE A 23 11.99 -0.27 -1.70
CA ILE A 23 11.20 -0.23 -0.46
C ILE A 23 10.64 1.17 -0.30
N TYR A 24 9.33 1.28 -0.09
CA TYR A 24 8.61 2.52 0.12
C TYR A 24 8.26 2.71 1.59
N ILE A 25 8.31 3.96 2.06
CA ILE A 25 7.89 4.38 3.39
C ILE A 25 6.79 5.44 3.29
N CYS A 26 5.74 5.27 4.08
CA CYS A 26 4.72 6.30 4.31
C CYS A 26 5.02 7.09 5.59
N LYS A 27 5.18 8.41 5.48
CA LYS A 27 5.46 9.28 6.64
C LYS A 27 4.26 9.46 7.58
N ASP A 28 3.04 9.30 7.07
CA ASP A 28 1.83 9.52 7.87
C ASP A 28 1.44 8.34 8.75
N CYS A 29 1.63 7.10 8.28
CA CYS A 29 1.18 5.91 9.01
C CYS A 29 2.30 4.88 9.30
N GLY A 30 3.52 5.16 8.87
CA GLY A 30 4.68 4.29 9.08
C GLY A 30 4.66 3.00 8.23
N TYR A 31 3.80 2.89 7.22
CA TYR A 31 3.88 1.76 6.26
C TYR A 31 5.30 1.67 5.69
N ARG A 32 5.90 0.47 5.71
CA ARG A 32 7.19 0.16 5.07
C ARG A 32 7.07 -1.15 4.29
N GLY A 33 7.31 -1.11 2.99
CA GLY A 33 7.24 -2.30 2.14
C GLY A 33 7.42 -2.00 0.66
N SER A 34 7.44 -3.03 -0.17
CA SER A 34 7.63 -2.90 -1.62
C SER A 34 6.34 -2.63 -2.40
N PHE A 35 5.18 -2.64 -1.75
CA PHE A 35 3.88 -2.50 -2.40
C PHE A 35 3.33 -1.08 -2.23
N VAL A 36 2.92 -0.47 -3.34
CA VAL A 36 2.28 0.85 -3.36
C VAL A 36 1.11 0.83 -4.34
N LEU A 37 0.18 1.76 -4.15
CA LEU A 37 -0.91 1.96 -5.09
C LEU A 37 -0.49 2.98 -6.14
N GLU A 38 -0.46 2.54 -7.39
CA GLU A 38 -0.29 3.41 -8.55
C GLU A 38 -1.67 3.81 -9.06
N VAL A 39 -1.93 5.11 -9.07
CA VAL A 39 -3.22 5.65 -9.50
C VAL A 39 -3.00 6.76 -10.53
N ASP A 40 -3.73 6.70 -11.63
CA ASP A 40 -3.57 7.64 -12.75
C ASP A 40 -4.15 9.03 -12.44
N SER A 41 -5.14 9.10 -11.55
CA SER A 41 -5.73 10.37 -11.09
C SER A 41 -6.03 10.37 -9.59
N PRO A 42 -6.16 11.55 -8.94
CA PRO A 42 -6.58 11.65 -7.55
C PRO A 42 -7.93 10.98 -7.26
N GLU A 43 -8.84 10.97 -8.23
CA GLU A 43 -10.17 10.37 -8.13
C GLU A 43 -10.10 8.84 -8.10
N GLY A 44 -9.09 8.24 -8.75
CA GLY A 44 -8.94 6.78 -8.83
C GLY A 44 -8.74 6.11 -7.47
N ILE A 45 -8.35 6.85 -6.42
CA ILE A 45 -8.32 6.31 -5.06
C ILE A 45 -9.71 5.86 -4.60
N LYS A 46 -10.77 6.55 -5.01
CA LYS A 46 -12.16 6.17 -4.68
C LYS A 46 -12.53 4.83 -5.31
N ASP A 47 -12.00 4.55 -6.49
CA ASP A 47 -12.20 3.26 -7.16
C ASP A 47 -11.46 2.14 -6.42
N VAL A 48 -10.22 2.38 -5.97
CA VAL A 48 -9.48 1.44 -5.12
C VAL A 48 -10.27 1.10 -3.86
N GLU A 49 -10.78 2.11 -3.15
CA GLU A 49 -11.59 1.89 -1.95
C GLU A 49 -12.89 1.12 -2.25
N ARG A 50 -13.52 1.38 -3.40
CA ARG A 50 -14.72 0.65 -3.83
C ARG A 50 -14.42 -0.82 -4.07
N GLU A 51 -13.31 -1.13 -4.73
CA GLU A 51 -12.92 -2.52 -5.01
C GLU A 51 -12.48 -3.27 -3.75
N GLU A 52 -11.75 -2.62 -2.83
CA GLU A 52 -11.38 -3.21 -1.54
C GLU A 52 -12.61 -3.58 -0.71
N ARG A 53 -13.66 -2.75 -0.72
CA ARG A 53 -14.93 -3.07 -0.04
C ARG A 53 -15.61 -4.31 -0.60
N LYS A 54 -15.57 -4.51 -1.93
CA LYS A 54 -16.16 -5.70 -2.57
C LYS A 54 -15.40 -6.98 -2.25
N HIS A 55 -14.09 -6.89 -2.05
CA HIS A 55 -13.19 -8.03 -1.95
C HIS A 55 -12.67 -8.32 -0.54
N LYS A 56 -13.26 -7.75 0.53
CA LYS A 56 -12.99 -8.15 1.92
C LYS A 56 -13.36 -9.62 2.14
N LYS A 57 -12.50 -10.54 1.71
CA LYS A 57 -12.45 -11.91 2.23
C LYS A 57 -11.78 -11.85 3.61
N PRO A 58 -12.23 -12.64 4.59
CA PRO A 58 -11.56 -12.69 5.88
C PRO A 58 -10.11 -13.14 5.68
N VAL A 59 -9.16 -12.26 5.99
CA VAL A 59 -7.74 -12.62 6.03
C VAL A 59 -7.58 -13.61 7.18
N ARG A 60 -7.43 -14.90 6.87
CA ARG A 60 -6.99 -15.89 7.85
C ARG A 60 -5.52 -15.59 8.16
N SER A 61 -5.26 -14.95 9.29
CA SER A 61 -3.92 -14.80 9.84
C SER A 61 -3.40 -16.19 10.22
N HIS A 62 -2.60 -16.80 9.34
CA HIS A 62 -1.78 -17.94 9.72
C HIS A 62 -0.55 -17.42 10.47
N THR A 63 -0.71 -17.11 11.75
CA THR A 63 0.44 -17.12 12.66
C THR A 63 0.66 -18.59 13.02
N LYS A 64 1.71 -19.22 12.47
CA LYS A 64 2.29 -20.41 13.12
C LYS A 64 3.47 -19.92 13.93
N GLU A 65 3.22 -19.69 15.21
CA GLU A 65 4.23 -19.88 16.25
C GLU A 65 4.35 -21.39 16.49
N GLY A 66 5.56 -21.92 16.58
CA GLY A 66 5.85 -23.34 16.85
C GLY A 66 7.07 -23.83 16.11
#